data_AF-A0A3D2FBH2-F1
#
_entry.id   AF-A0A3D2FBH2-F1
#
_cell.length_a   1.000
_cell.length_b   1.000
_cell.length_c   1.000
_cell.angle_alpha   90.00
_cell.angle_beta   90.00
_cell.angle_gamma   90.00
#
_symmetry.space_group_name_H-M   'P 1'
#
loop_
_entity.id
_entity.type
_entity.pdbx_description
1 polymer ?
#
loop_
_entity_poly.entity_id
_entity_poly.type
_entity_poly.pdbx_seq_one_letter_code
_entity_poly.pdbx_strand_id
1 'polypeptide(L)'
;ASGKTIAAMKRSNEEARGGAANLKTGSARLWQVMSDCINRGLETDGILPGGLNVKRRAKGIHDALLAERGMNQQAPHTINDWMSVY
;
A
#
# COMPACT_ATOMS: atom_id res chain seq x y z
N ALA A 1 18.14 -9.03 29.36
CA ALA A 1 17.28 -8.80 28.18
C ALA A 1 18.10 -8.97 26.91
N SER A 2 17.50 -9.34 25.78
CA SER A 2 18.23 -9.69 24.54
C SER A 2 18.88 -8.52 23.80
N GLY A 3 18.63 -7.26 24.19
CA GLY A 3 19.21 -6.06 23.56
C GLY A 3 18.71 -5.76 22.13
N LYS A 4 17.74 -6.52 21.63
CA LYS A 4 17.21 -6.39 20.26
C LYS A 4 15.93 -5.54 20.24
N THR A 5 15.74 -4.74 19.19
CA THR A 5 14.43 -4.15 18.87
C THR A 5 13.42 -5.25 18.51
N ILE A 6 12.13 -4.91 18.49
CA ILE A 6 11.07 -5.86 18.09
C ILE A 6 11.33 -6.42 16.69
N ALA A 7 11.69 -5.56 15.73
CA ALA A 7 12.00 -5.96 14.36
C ALA A 7 13.25 -6.86 14.29
N ALA A 8 14.30 -6.53 15.05
CA ALA A 8 15.52 -7.35 15.11
C ALA A 8 15.29 -8.72 15.77
N MET A 9 14.44 -8.77 16.80
CA MET A 9 14.02 -10.03 17.43
C MET A 9 13.21 -10.89 16.44
N LYS A 10 12.25 -10.29 15.74
CA LYS A 10 11.45 -11.01 14.74
C LYS A 10 12.30 -11.51 13.57
N ARG A 11 13.21 -10.68 13.05
CA ARG A 11 14.17 -11.13 12.03
C ARG A 11 14.94 -12.36 12.49
N SER A 12 15.53 -12.32 13.69
CA SER A 12 16.29 -13.44 14.25
C SER A 12 15.45 -14.73 14.35
N ASN A 13 14.18 -14.62 14.71
CA ASN A 13 13.28 -15.77 14.83
C ASN A 13 12.90 -16.36 13.46
N GLU A 14 12.60 -15.52 12.46
CA GLU A 14 12.24 -15.99 11.12
C GLU A 14 13.45 -16.57 10.37
N GLU A 15 14.63 -15.96 10.52
CA GLU A 15 15.88 -16.46 9.94
C GLU A 15 16.26 -17.83 10.50
N ALA A 16 16.03 -18.08 11.79
CA ALA A 16 16.26 -19.39 12.40
C ALA A 16 15.32 -20.49 11.85
N ARG A 17 14.12 -20.13 11.37
CA ARG A 17 13.12 -21.07 10.84
C ARG A 17 13.25 -21.31 9.34
N GLY A 18 13.61 -20.28 8.57
CA GLY A 18 13.54 -20.30 7.11
C GLY A 18 14.79 -19.80 6.40
N GLY A 19 15.80 -19.30 7.12
CA GLY A 19 17.01 -18.73 6.55
C GLY A 19 16.86 -17.28 6.08
N ALA A 20 17.96 -16.53 6.11
CA ALA A 20 18.00 -15.11 5.76
C ALA A 20 17.61 -14.81 4.30
N ALA A 21 18.00 -15.68 3.37
CA ALA A 21 17.67 -15.51 1.96
C ALA A 21 16.15 -15.59 1.73
N ASN A 22 15.47 -16.58 2.29
CA ASN A 22 14.03 -16.76 2.12
C ASN A 22 13.22 -15.65 2.81
N LEU A 23 13.64 -15.20 3.99
CA LEU A 23 13.01 -14.05 4.63
C LEU A 23 13.10 -12.81 3.75
N LYS A 24 14.30 -12.51 3.23
CA LYS A 24 14.53 -11.35 2.36
C LYS A 24 13.69 -11.42 1.08
N THR A 25 13.75 -12.53 0.35
CA THR A 25 13.04 -12.68 -0.94
C THR A 25 11.53 -12.78 -0.74
N GLY A 26 11.07 -13.48 0.31
CA GLY A 26 9.66 -13.61 0.66
C GLY A 26 9.03 -12.27 1.01
N SER A 27 9.67 -11.48 1.88
CA SER A 27 9.18 -10.15 2.24
C SER A 27 9.17 -9.20 1.04
N ALA A 28 10.22 -9.22 0.19
CA ALA A 28 10.26 -8.42 -1.03
C ALA A 28 9.13 -8.80 -2.01
N ARG A 29 8.85 -10.10 -2.16
CA ARG A 29 7.75 -10.58 -3.00
C ARG A 29 6.39 -10.14 -2.48
N LEU A 30 6.15 -10.23 -1.17
CA LEU A 30 4.89 -9.76 -0.57
C LEU A 30 4.70 -8.25 -0.79
N TRP A 31 5.76 -7.47 -0.59
CA TRP A 31 5.76 -6.04 -0.91
C TRP A 31 5.40 -5.79 -2.38
N GLN A 32 6.05 -6.50 -3.31
CA GLN A 32 5.77 -6.35 -4.74
C GLN A 32 4.30 -6.62 -5.06
N VAL A 33 3.74 -7.73 -4.56
CA VAL A 33 2.33 -8.07 -4.80
C VAL A 33 1.39 -7.00 -4.24
N MET A 34 1.66 -6.48 -3.03
CA MET A 34 0.86 -5.39 -2.46
C MET A 34 0.94 -4.14 -3.36
N SER A 35 2.14 -3.75 -3.80
CA SER A 35 2.33 -2.61 -4.69
C SER A 35 1.62 -2.79 -6.04
N ASP A 36 1.67 -3.98 -6.62
CA ASP A 36 1.02 -4.28 -7.90
C ASP A 36 -0.52 -4.26 -7.77
N CYS A 37 -1.05 -4.69 -6.63
CA CYS A 37 -2.48 -4.60 -6.32
C CYS A 37 -2.93 -3.15 -6.16
N ILE A 38 -2.15 -2.35 -5.43
CA ILE A 38 -2.38 -0.90 -5.28
C ILE A 38 -2.41 -0.24 -6.66
N ASN A 39 -1.35 -0.40 -7.46
CA ASN A 39 -1.24 0.23 -8.78
C ASN A 39 -2.42 -0.14 -9.69
N ARG A 40 -2.83 -1.42 -9.72
CA ARG A 40 -4.05 -1.82 -10.43
C ARG A 40 -5.28 -1.08 -9.94
N GLY A 41 -5.45 -0.93 -8.62
CA GLY A 41 -6.56 -0.18 -8.04
C GLY A 41 -6.58 1.30 -8.47
N LEU A 42 -5.40 1.93 -8.56
CA LEU A 42 -5.23 3.33 -8.98
C LEU A 42 -5.46 3.54 -10.48
N GLU A 43 -5.26 2.52 -11.31
CA GLU A 43 -5.40 2.63 -12.77
C GLU A 43 -6.76 2.15 -13.30
N THR A 44 -7.47 1.31 -12.53
CA THR A 44 -8.70 0.63 -12.98
C THR A 44 -9.95 1.46 -12.72
N ASP A 45 -10.63 1.83 -13.81
CA ASP A 45 -11.97 2.43 -13.79
C ASP A 45 -13.10 1.40 -13.83
N GLY A 46 -14.34 1.89 -13.69
CA GLY A 46 -15.55 1.13 -13.97
C GLY A 46 -16.42 0.87 -12.74
N ILE A 47 -17.32 -0.09 -12.87
CA ILE A 47 -18.30 -0.47 -11.85
C ILE A 47 -17.93 -1.83 -11.28
N LEU A 48 -18.01 -1.99 -9.95
CA LEU A 48 -17.78 -3.27 -9.30
C LEU A 48 -18.85 -4.28 -9.72
N PRO A 49 -18.47 -5.54 -9.99
CA PRO A 49 -19.44 -6.59 -10.24
C PRO A 49 -20.29 -6.84 -8.98
N GLY A 50 -21.45 -7.49 -9.14
CA GLY A 50 -22.35 -7.83 -8.03
C GLY A 50 -23.66 -7.05 -7.98
N GLY A 51 -23.98 -6.27 -9.03
CA GLY A 51 -25.33 -5.70 -9.22
C GLY A 51 -25.67 -4.46 -8.38
N LEU A 52 -24.74 -4.00 -7.53
CA LEU A 52 -24.94 -2.82 -6.66
C LEU A 52 -24.60 -1.48 -7.35
N ASN A 53 -24.18 -1.49 -8.62
CA ASN A 53 -23.80 -0.30 -9.39
C ASN A 53 -22.75 0.59 -8.71
N VAL A 54 -21.85 0.00 -7.90
CA VAL A 54 -20.83 0.75 -7.16
C VAL A 54 -19.67 1.12 -8.09
N LYS A 55 -19.42 2.41 -8.27
CA LYS A 55 -18.26 2.90 -9.03
C LYS A 55 -16.96 2.65 -8.27
N ARG A 56 -15.90 2.27 -9.01
CA ARG A 56 -14.52 2.30 -8.50
C ARG A 56 -14.11 3.76 -8.32
N ARG A 57 -13.58 4.09 -7.13
CA ARG A 57 -13.28 5.47 -6.73
C ARG A 57 -11.79 5.80 -6.68
N ALA A 58 -10.93 4.80 -6.48
CA ALA A 58 -9.50 4.98 -6.21
C ALA A 58 -8.80 5.82 -7.30
N LYS A 59 -8.98 5.46 -8.58
CA LYS A 59 -8.43 6.22 -9.71
C LYS A 59 -8.86 7.69 -9.73
N GLY A 60 -10.16 7.96 -9.65
CA GLY A 60 -10.66 9.34 -9.70
C GLY A 60 -10.14 10.21 -8.55
N ILE A 61 -10.01 9.64 -7.34
CA ILE A 61 -9.42 10.37 -6.20
C ILE A 61 -7.91 10.57 -6.42
N HIS A 62 -7.20 9.54 -6.89
CA HIS A 62 -5.76 9.64 -7.20
C HIS A 62 -5.46 10.73 -8.23
N ASP A 63 -6.22 10.79 -9.32
CA ASP A 63 -6.04 11.79 -10.37
C ASP A 63 -6.33 13.22 -9.84
N ALA A 64 -7.34 13.37 -8.98
CA ALA A 64 -7.63 14.64 -8.31
C ALA A 64 -6.48 15.08 -7.39
N LEU A 65 -5.97 14.17 -6.56
CA LEU A 65 -4.83 14.44 -5.67
C LEU A 65 -3.56 14.81 -6.44
N LEU A 66 -3.33 14.20 -7.61
CA LEU A 66 -2.22 14.56 -8.50
C LEU A 66 -2.40 15.95 -9.10
N ALA A 67 -3.63 16.33 -9.50
CA ALA A 67 -3.94 17.64 -10.05
C ALA A 67 -3.80 18.77 -9.02
N GLU A 68 -4.12 18.50 -7.75
CA GLU A 68 -3.97 19.45 -6.64
C GLU A 68 -2.50 19.67 -6.22
N ARG A 69 -1.58 18.83 -6.69
CA ARG A 69 -0.17 18.89 -6.31
C ARG A 69 0.47 20.20 -6.77
N GLY A 70 0.89 21.02 -5.81
CA GLY A 70 1.55 22.30 -6.07
C GLY A 70 0.61 23.50 -6.11
N MET A 71 -0.70 23.30 -5.90
CA MET A 71 -1.63 24.40 -5.65
C MET A 71 -1.43 24.93 -4.23
N ASN A 72 -1.48 26.26 -4.06
CA ASN A 72 -1.38 26.91 -2.74
C ASN A 72 -2.72 26.86 -1.97
N GLN A 73 -3.38 25.70 -2.03
CA GLN A 73 -4.68 25.39 -1.42
C GLN A 73 -4.68 23.91 -1.00
N GLN A 74 -3.69 23.48 -0.22
CA GLN A 74 -3.68 22.12 0.31
C GLN A 74 -4.73 22.00 1.41
N ALA A 75 -5.80 21.26 1.14
CA ALA A 75 -6.81 21.02 2.15
C ALA A 75 -6.23 20.14 3.28
N PRO A 76 -6.63 20.33 4.55
CA PRO A 76 -6.03 19.59 5.68
C PRO A 76 -6.19 18.06 5.62
N HIS A 77 -7.10 17.57 4.76
CA HIS A 77 -7.46 16.15 4.64
C HIS A 77 -6.70 15.39 3.54
N THR A 78 -5.83 16.06 2.76
CA THR A 78 -5.11 15.43 1.64
C THR A 78 -4.30 14.20 2.07
N ILE A 79 -3.73 14.19 3.28
CA ILE A 79 -3.02 13.02 3.83
C ILE A 79 -3.97 11.83 4.02
N ASN A 80 -5.20 12.08 4.50
CA ASN A 80 -6.21 11.04 4.68
C ASN A 80 -6.68 10.47 3.35
N ASP A 81 -6.78 11.32 2.32
CA ASP A 81 -7.18 10.87 0.99
C ASP A 81 -6.09 10.00 0.35
N TRP A 82 -4.81 10.36 0.50
CA TRP A 82 -3.71 9.49 0.08
C TRP A 82 -3.74 8.14 0.80
N MET A 83 -4.01 8.12 2.11
CA MET A 83 -4.16 6.87 2.86
C MET A 83 -5.37 6.05 2.42
N SER A 84 -6.46 6.69 2.00
CA SER A 84 -7.69 6.01 1.58
C SER A 84 -7.62 5.43 0.17
N VAL A 85 -6.63 5.86 -0.61
CA VAL A 85 -6.43 5.50 -2.03
C VAL A 85 -5.47 4.30 -2.19
N TYR A 86 -4.57 4.08 -1.23
CA TYR A 86 -3.67 2.92 -1.16
C TYR A 86 -4.31 1.73 -0.43
#